data_AF-A0A5D3D4R4-F1
#
_entry.id   AF-A0A5D3D4R4-F1
#
_cell.length_a   1.000
_cell.length_b   1.000
_cell.length_c   1.000
_cell.angle_alpha   90.00
_cell.angle_beta   90.00
_cell.angle_gamma   90.00
#
_symmetry.space_group_name_H-M   'P 1'
#
loop_
_entity.id
_entity.type
_entity.pdbx_description
1 polymer ?
#
loop_
_entity_poly.entity_id
_entity_poly.type
_entity_poly.pdbx_seq_one_letter_code
_entity_poly.pdbx_strand_id
1 'polypeptide(L)'
;MLVYGSKDLILTGYTVSDFQTDKDARKSTLGLVFTLNGGAVVRRSIKQSCIADSTMEAEYVAACEATKEAVWLKKFLIDLEVVPNMHLLITLYCDNSGAVAKSREPRSYKRGKHIEQKYHLIREIVHRGYFTVTKISSEQNMADPFTKALTAKVFESHLHGLGPRGL
;
A
#
# COMPACT_ATOMS: atom_id res chain seq x y z
N MET A 1 -16.64 -19.28 10.68
CA MET A 1 -17.39 -18.22 9.99
C MET A 1 -16.65 -16.91 10.23
N LEU A 2 -16.10 -16.28 9.19
CA LEU A 2 -15.41 -14.99 9.33
C LEU A 2 -16.47 -13.90 9.47
N VAL A 3 -16.55 -13.25 10.64
CA VAL A 3 -17.55 -12.20 10.91
C VAL A 3 -16.84 -10.85 10.92
N TYR A 4 -17.12 -10.00 9.94
CA TYR A 4 -16.68 -8.61 9.96
C TYR A 4 -17.64 -7.78 10.83
N GLY A 5 -17.20 -7.45 12.05
CA GLY A 5 -18.04 -6.90 13.12
C GLY A 5 -18.49 -5.44 12.99
N SER A 6 -18.74 -4.89 11.80
CA SER A 6 -19.23 -3.50 11.67
C SER A 6 -20.05 -3.26 10.41
N LYS A 7 -21.05 -2.35 10.52
CA LYS A 7 -21.98 -1.95 9.44
C LYS A 7 -21.27 -1.29 8.25
N ASP A 8 -20.09 -0.71 8.48
CA ASP A 8 -19.27 -0.11 7.44
C ASP A 8 -18.08 -1.01 7.16
N LEU A 9 -17.93 -1.48 5.91
CA LEU A 9 -16.74 -2.20 5.45
C LEU A 9 -15.70 -1.20 4.94
N ILE A 10 -14.70 -0.92 5.75
CA ILE A 10 -13.63 0.03 5.45
C ILE A 10 -12.42 -0.73 4.91
N LEU A 11 -12.08 -0.45 3.65
CA LEU A 11 -10.88 -0.97 3.00
C LEU A 11 -9.70 -0.04 3.28
N THR A 12 -8.66 -0.58 3.92
CA THR A 12 -7.41 0.13 4.24
C THR A 12 -6.23 -0.59 3.60
N GLY A 13 -5.35 0.17 2.95
CA GLY A 13 -4.12 -0.35 2.36
C GLY A 13 -2.86 0.09 3.09
N TYR A 14 -1.83 -0.72 3.02
CA TYR A 14 -0.49 -0.48 3.57
C TYR A 14 0.54 -0.86 2.51
N THR A 15 1.55 -0.03 2.33
CA THR A 15 2.66 -0.27 1.40
C THR A 15 3.99 0.05 2.04
N VAL A 16 5.02 -0.67 1.59
CA VAL A 16 6.42 -0.43 1.94
C VAL A 16 7.30 -0.90 0.78
N SER A 17 8.51 -0.38 0.67
CA SER A 17 9.54 -0.90 -0.21
C SER A 17 10.88 -1.03 0.51
N ASP A 18 11.54 -2.15 0.31
CA ASP A 18 12.97 -2.30 0.64
C ASP A 18 13.81 -2.05 -0.62
N PHE A 19 14.74 -1.09 -0.52
CA PHE A 19 15.46 -0.54 -1.67
C PHE A 19 16.63 -1.45 -2.07
N GLN A 20 16.72 -1.80 -3.36
CA GLN A 20 17.80 -2.61 -3.92
C GLN A 20 18.09 -3.92 -3.15
N THR A 21 17.03 -4.57 -2.65
CA THR A 21 17.13 -5.86 -1.95
C THR A 21 17.76 -6.93 -2.84
N ASP A 22 17.47 -6.89 -4.14
CA ASP A 22 18.12 -7.75 -5.12
C ASP A 22 19.44 -7.12 -5.59
N LYS A 23 20.57 -7.70 -5.16
CA LYS A 23 21.92 -7.21 -5.47
C LYS A 23 22.32 -7.42 -6.93
N ASP A 24 21.75 -8.42 -7.60
CA ASP A 24 22.08 -8.79 -8.98
C ASP A 24 21.30 -7.91 -9.95
N ALA A 25 19.98 -7.80 -9.74
CA ALA A 25 19.10 -7.02 -10.61
C ALA A 25 18.96 -5.54 -10.18
N ARG A 26 19.51 -5.15 -9.02
CA ARG A 26 19.35 -3.82 -8.38
C ARG A 26 17.90 -3.40 -8.23
N LYS A 27 17.01 -4.37 -8.08
CA LYS A 27 15.56 -4.17 -7.93
C LYS A 27 15.18 -4.18 -6.47
N SER A 28 14.26 -3.29 -6.12
CA SER A 28 13.65 -3.23 -4.80
C SER A 28 12.58 -4.31 -4.64
N THR A 29 12.21 -4.61 -3.40
CA THR A 29 11.08 -5.49 -3.06
C THR A 29 10.00 -4.66 -2.40
N LEU A 30 8.78 -4.71 -2.91
CA LEU A 30 7.62 -4.05 -2.30
C LEU A 30 6.84 -5.05 -1.44
N GLY A 31 6.25 -4.53 -0.36
CA GLY A 31 5.27 -5.23 0.46
C GLY A 31 3.96 -4.47 0.43
N LEU A 32 2.86 -5.20 0.30
CA LEU A 32 1.52 -4.64 0.38
C LEU A 32 0.62 -5.48 1.27
N VAL A 33 -0.22 -4.81 2.04
CA VAL A 33 -1.28 -5.43 2.84
C VAL A 33 -2.55 -4.61 2.66
N PHE A 34 -3.67 -5.29 2.42
CA PHE A 34 -4.99 -4.68 2.51
C PHE A 34 -5.79 -5.34 3.64
N THR A 35 -6.43 -4.51 4.45
CA THR A 35 -7.35 -4.94 5.49
C THR A 35 -8.75 -4.42 5.19
N LEU A 36 -9.73 -5.25 5.53
CA LEU A 36 -11.14 -4.94 5.48
C LEU A 36 -11.62 -5.02 6.93
N ASN A 37 -12.14 -3.94 7.51
CA ASN A 37 -12.53 -3.90 8.94
C ASN A 37 -11.47 -4.47 9.91
N GLY A 38 -10.20 -4.21 9.62
CA GLY A 38 -9.06 -4.65 10.43
C GLY A 38 -8.62 -6.11 10.20
N GLY A 39 -9.35 -6.91 9.42
CA GLY A 39 -8.91 -8.24 9.00
C GLY A 39 -8.19 -8.18 7.66
N ALA A 40 -6.99 -8.76 7.56
CA ALA A 40 -6.23 -8.75 6.31
C ALA A 40 -6.88 -9.62 5.22
N VAL A 41 -7.12 -9.04 4.05
CA VAL A 41 -7.70 -9.69 2.86
C VAL A 41 -6.69 -9.89 1.73
N VAL A 42 -5.64 -9.06 1.69
CA VAL A 42 -4.52 -9.21 0.75
C VAL A 42 -3.22 -9.04 1.52
N ARG A 43 -2.24 -9.89 1.24
CA ARG A 43 -0.85 -9.77 1.70
C ARG A 43 0.05 -10.24 0.56
N ARG A 44 0.96 -9.40 0.08
CA ARG A 44 1.93 -9.78 -0.94
C ARG A 44 3.29 -9.15 -0.68
N SER A 45 4.34 -9.86 -1.08
CA SER A 45 5.70 -9.35 -1.21
C SER A 45 6.14 -9.61 -2.66
N ILE A 46 6.54 -8.55 -3.38
CA ILE A 46 6.73 -8.59 -4.83
C ILE A 46 8.02 -7.86 -5.21
N LYS A 47 8.84 -8.46 -6.07
CA LYS A 47 9.99 -7.77 -6.66
C LYS A 47 9.52 -6.69 -7.64
N GLN A 48 10.04 -5.47 -7.51
CA GLN A 48 9.65 -4.35 -8.37
C GLN A 48 10.04 -4.59 -9.82
N SER A 49 9.18 -4.19 -10.75
CA SER A 49 9.42 -4.36 -12.18
C SER A 49 10.50 -3.44 -12.73
N CYS A 50 10.63 -2.23 -12.17
CA CYS A 50 11.63 -1.23 -12.54
C CYS A 50 12.70 -1.06 -11.47
N ILE A 51 13.87 -0.58 -11.91
CA ILE A 51 14.93 -0.09 -11.02
C ILE A 51 14.55 1.34 -10.59
N ALA A 52 14.66 1.59 -9.28
CA ALA A 52 14.48 2.90 -8.68
C ALA A 52 15.85 3.48 -8.34
N ASP A 53 16.01 4.80 -8.45
CA ASP A 53 17.28 5.47 -8.17
C ASP A 53 17.36 5.97 -6.71
N SER A 54 16.27 5.84 -5.95
CA SER A 54 16.22 6.19 -4.53
C SER A 54 15.17 5.37 -3.78
N THR A 55 15.30 5.30 -2.45
CA THR A 55 14.28 4.70 -1.57
C THR A 55 12.91 5.34 -1.76
N MET A 56 12.85 6.67 -1.90
CA MET A 56 11.58 7.37 -2.17
C MET A 56 10.95 6.94 -3.50
N GLU A 57 11.74 6.72 -4.55
CA GLU A 57 11.21 6.23 -5.83
C GLU A 57 10.72 4.79 -5.71
N ALA A 58 11.45 3.94 -5.00
CA ALA A 58 11.03 2.57 -4.73
C ALA A 58 9.71 2.53 -3.94
N GLU A 59 9.58 3.36 -2.89
CA GLU A 59 8.34 3.52 -2.12
C GLU A 59 7.18 4.02 -3.00
N TYR A 60 7.48 4.94 -3.93
CA TYR A 60 6.47 5.42 -4.87
C TYR A 60 6.03 4.34 -5.86
N VAL A 61 6.96 3.50 -6.34
CA VAL A 61 6.66 2.34 -7.18
C VAL A 61 5.79 1.35 -6.41
N ALA A 62 6.09 1.10 -5.13
CA ALA A 62 5.28 0.26 -4.26
C ALA A 62 3.86 0.81 -4.08
N ALA A 63 3.74 2.09 -3.77
CA ALA A 63 2.45 2.78 -3.68
C ALA A 63 1.65 2.71 -4.99
N CYS A 64 2.32 2.75 -6.14
CA CYS A 64 1.68 2.63 -7.45
C CYS A 64 1.04 1.25 -7.65
N GLU A 65 1.77 0.18 -7.34
CA GLU A 65 1.21 -1.18 -7.42
C GLU A 65 0.10 -1.39 -6.39
N ALA A 66 0.26 -0.91 -5.16
CA ALA A 66 -0.79 -0.95 -4.16
C ALA A 66 -2.04 -0.18 -4.60
N THR A 67 -1.89 0.97 -5.27
CA THR A 67 -3.03 1.73 -5.79
C THR A 67 -3.82 0.93 -6.84
N LYS A 68 -3.14 0.20 -7.74
CA LYS A 68 -3.82 -0.67 -8.72
C LYS A 68 -4.59 -1.79 -8.04
N GLU A 69 -3.97 -2.44 -7.05
CA GLU A 69 -4.63 -3.48 -6.25
C GLU A 69 -5.85 -2.92 -5.50
N ALA A 70 -5.74 -1.71 -4.94
CA ALA A 70 -6.86 -1.04 -4.26
C ALA A 70 -8.03 -0.78 -5.21
N VAL A 71 -7.77 -0.31 -6.43
CA VAL A 71 -8.81 -0.08 -7.45
C VAL A 71 -9.47 -1.39 -7.86
N TRP A 72 -8.67 -2.44 -8.10
CA TRP A 72 -9.19 -3.76 -8.43
C TRP A 72 -10.05 -4.32 -7.29
N LEU A 73 -9.55 -4.26 -6.05
CA LEU A 73 -10.26 -4.77 -4.88
C LEU A 73 -11.54 -3.99 -4.59
N LYS A 74 -11.53 -2.67 -4.79
CA LYS A 74 -12.74 -1.84 -4.70
C LYS A 74 -13.79 -2.31 -5.69
N LYS A 75 -13.41 -2.50 -6.96
CA LYS A 75 -14.32 -2.98 -8.00
C LYS A 75 -14.86 -4.38 -7.67
N PHE A 76 -13.99 -5.30 -7.26
CA PHE A 76 -14.37 -6.65 -6.88
C PHE A 76 -15.39 -6.66 -5.72
N LEU A 77 -15.18 -5.84 -4.70
CA LEU A 77 -16.11 -5.76 -3.57
C LEU A 77 -17.44 -5.06 -3.92
N ILE A 78 -17.45 -4.14 -4.90
CA ILE A 78 -18.69 -3.57 -5.46
C ILE A 78 -19.47 -4.67 -6.17
N ASP A 79 -18.81 -5.43 -7.07
CA ASP A 79 -19.44 -6.47 -7.88
C ASP A 79 -20.03 -7.60 -7.03
N LEU A 80 -19.48 -7.83 -5.82
CA LEU A 80 -19.98 -8.80 -4.86
C LEU A 80 -21.19 -8.32 -4.04
N GLU A 81 -21.57 -7.04 -4.11
CA GLU A 81 -22.64 -6.42 -3.31
C GLU A 81 -22.48 -6.57 -1.77
N VAL A 82 -21.28 -6.94 -1.30
CA VAL A 82 -21.01 -7.22 0.12
C VAL A 82 -20.69 -5.97 0.96
N VAL A 83 -20.52 -4.79 0.33
CA VAL A 83 -20.15 -3.55 1.03
C VAL A 83 -21.11 -2.41 0.72
N PRO A 84 -22.00 -2.04 1.66
CA PRO A 84 -22.96 -0.95 1.46
C PRO A 84 -22.33 0.45 1.33
N ASN A 85 -21.08 0.65 1.76
CA ASN A 85 -20.42 1.96 1.85
C ASN A 85 -19.25 2.16 0.86
N MET A 86 -19.39 1.70 -0.37
CA MET A 86 -18.34 1.79 -1.40
C MET A 86 -18.01 3.23 -1.87
N HIS A 87 -18.79 4.22 -1.47
CA HIS A 87 -18.49 5.64 -1.69
C HIS A 87 -17.32 6.15 -0.83
N LEU A 88 -16.92 5.42 0.21
CA LEU A 88 -15.82 5.81 1.07
C LEU A 88 -14.48 5.79 0.31
N LEU A 89 -13.66 6.77 0.65
CA LEU A 89 -12.34 6.98 0.09
C LEU A 89 -11.35 6.00 0.73
N ILE A 90 -10.61 5.24 -0.09
CA ILE A 90 -9.64 4.26 0.41
C ILE A 90 -8.39 5.00 0.89
N THR A 91 -7.93 4.67 2.09
CA THR A 91 -6.66 5.17 2.62
C THR A 91 -5.55 4.16 2.38
N LEU A 92 -4.49 4.58 1.70
CA LEU A 92 -3.23 3.86 1.59
C LEU A 92 -2.18 4.51 2.47
N TYR A 93 -1.69 3.74 3.42
CA TYR A 93 -0.59 4.11 4.29
C TYR A 93 0.76 3.78 3.65
N CYS A 94 1.65 4.76 3.62
CA CYS A 94 3.04 4.63 3.18
C CYS A 94 3.97 5.22 4.23
N ASP A 95 5.10 4.60 4.50
CA ASP A 95 6.05 5.07 5.52
C ASP A 95 7.03 6.15 5.01
N ASN A 96 6.99 6.50 3.72
CA ASN A 96 7.87 7.49 3.12
C ASN A 96 7.16 8.82 2.84
N SER A 97 7.53 9.88 3.57
CA SER A 97 6.93 11.21 3.43
C SER A 97 7.16 11.84 2.05
N GLY A 98 8.30 11.56 1.41
CA GLY A 98 8.60 12.02 0.06
C GLY A 98 7.67 11.40 -0.99
N ALA A 99 7.39 10.10 -0.88
CA ALA A 99 6.44 9.41 -1.74
C ALA A 99 5.01 9.93 -1.55
N VAL A 100 4.58 10.12 -0.29
CA VAL A 100 3.28 10.71 0.07
C VAL A 100 3.14 12.11 -0.54
N ALA A 101 4.12 13.01 -0.34
CA ALA A 101 4.07 14.36 -0.89
C ALA A 101 3.98 14.36 -2.43
N LYS A 102 4.75 13.48 -3.09
CA LYS A 102 4.75 13.36 -4.57
C LYS A 102 3.44 12.83 -5.16
N SER A 103 2.65 12.10 -4.36
CA SER A 103 1.32 11.62 -4.76
C SER A 103 0.29 12.76 -4.83
N ARG A 104 0.51 13.83 -4.04
CA ARG A 104 -0.40 14.99 -3.93
C ARG A 104 0.00 16.12 -4.87
N GLU A 105 1.29 16.42 -5.00
CA GLU A 105 1.78 17.58 -5.77
C GLU A 105 2.78 17.23 -6.88
N PRO A 106 2.65 17.85 -8.06
CA PRO A 106 3.64 17.82 -9.13
C PRO A 106 4.87 18.67 -8.82
N ARG A 107 5.81 18.14 -8.04
CA ARG A 107 7.18 18.70 -8.02
C ARG A 107 7.96 18.15 -9.22
N SER A 108 8.37 19.02 -10.13
CA SER A 108 9.17 18.68 -11.32
C SER A 108 10.60 18.27 -10.92
N TYR A 109 10.96 17.01 -11.17
CA TYR A 109 12.37 16.59 -11.29
C TYR A 109 12.50 15.81 -12.59
N LYS A 110 13.60 16.00 -13.33
CA LYS A 110 13.93 15.16 -14.48
C LYS A 110 14.12 13.73 -13.98
N ARG A 111 13.26 12.80 -14.42
CA ARG A 111 13.28 11.38 -14.03
C ARG A 111 13.17 10.48 -15.25
N GLY A 112 13.51 9.21 -15.10
CA GLY A 112 13.30 8.20 -16.13
C GLY A 112 11.81 8.05 -16.48
N LYS A 113 11.50 7.93 -17.77
CA LYS A 113 10.13 7.82 -18.31
C LYS A 113 9.30 6.71 -17.65
N HIS A 114 9.94 5.61 -17.24
CA HIS A 114 9.26 4.45 -16.62
C HIS A 114 8.72 4.75 -15.22
N ILE A 115 9.33 5.67 -14.47
CA ILE A 115 8.84 6.09 -13.15
C ILE A 115 7.80 7.21 -13.31
N GLU A 116 7.99 8.09 -14.31
CA GLU A 116 7.04 9.16 -14.65
C GLU A 116 5.62 8.63 -14.89
N GLN A 117 5.47 7.55 -15.65
CA GLN A 117 4.16 6.92 -15.88
C GLN A 117 3.48 6.51 -14.55
N LYS A 118 4.24 5.97 -13.59
CA LYS A 118 3.71 5.59 -12.28
C LYS A 118 3.27 6.81 -11.46
N TYR A 119 3.99 7.93 -11.58
CA TYR A 119 3.59 9.22 -11.00
C TYR A 119 2.25 9.72 -11.52
N HIS A 120 2.05 9.64 -12.83
CA HIS A 120 0.78 10.04 -13.43
C HIS A 120 -0.39 9.16 -12.96
N LEU A 121 -0.20 7.84 -12.89
CA LEU A 121 -1.26 6.92 -12.49
C LEU A 121 -1.79 7.19 -11.08
N ILE A 122 -0.90 7.28 -10.08
CA ILE A 122 -1.36 7.53 -8.69
C ILE A 122 -2.09 8.86 -8.61
N ARG A 123 -1.57 9.91 -9.28
CA ARG A 123 -2.19 11.23 -9.26
C ARG A 123 -3.58 11.23 -9.89
N GLU A 124 -3.74 10.55 -11.02
CA GLU A 124 -5.04 10.45 -11.67
C GLU A 124 -6.05 9.76 -10.75
N ILE A 125 -5.66 8.68 -10.09
CA ILE A 125 -6.54 7.93 -9.19
C ILE A 125 -6.88 8.73 -7.92
N VAL A 126 -5.90 9.45 -7.35
CA VAL A 126 -6.12 10.38 -6.23
C VAL A 126 -7.04 11.53 -6.64
N HIS A 127 -6.82 12.12 -7.82
CA HIS A 127 -7.64 13.23 -8.33
C HIS A 127 -9.09 12.82 -8.59
N ARG A 128 -9.33 11.59 -9.04
CA ARG A 128 -10.68 11.02 -9.18
C ARG A 128 -11.41 10.80 -7.84
N GLY A 129 -10.76 11.04 -6.71
CA GLY A 129 -11.39 10.98 -5.38
C GLY A 129 -11.63 9.56 -4.86
N TYR A 130 -11.04 8.54 -5.49
CA TYR A 130 -11.19 7.15 -5.02
C TYR A 130 -10.25 6.81 -3.86
N PHE A 131 -9.20 7.61 -3.67
CA PHE A 131 -8.01 7.19 -2.94
C PHE A 131 -7.27 8.36 -2.29
N THR A 132 -6.70 8.15 -1.11
CA THR A 132 -5.72 9.06 -0.49
C THR A 132 -4.49 8.28 -0.05
N VAL A 133 -3.33 8.92 -0.20
CA VAL A 133 -2.07 8.40 0.33
C VAL A 133 -1.72 9.20 1.59
N THR A 134 -1.50 8.49 2.69
CA THR A 134 -1.24 9.05 4.01
C THR A 134 0.04 8.48 4.60
N LYS A 135 0.80 9.34 5.29
CA LYS A 135 2.01 8.90 6.01
C LYS A 135 1.61 8.11 7.26
N ILE A 136 2.29 6.98 7.48
CA ILE A 136 2.25 6.23 8.74
C ILE A 136 3.67 6.02 9.27
N SER A 137 3.88 5.77 10.57
CA SER A 137 5.19 5.33 11.05
C SER A 137 5.46 3.88 10.62
N SER A 138 6.73 3.52 10.41
CA SER A 138 7.10 2.16 10.02
C SER A 138 6.68 1.11 11.07
N GLU A 139 6.74 1.47 12.36
CA GLU A 139 6.28 0.61 13.48
C GLU A 139 4.78 0.28 13.43
N GLN A 140 3.98 1.11 12.77
CA GLN A 140 2.53 0.92 12.61
C GLN A 140 2.16 0.40 11.22
N ASN A 141 3.14 0.26 10.33
CA ASN A 141 2.90 -0.16 8.95
C ASN A 141 2.78 -1.69 8.86
N MET A 142 1.57 -2.20 8.63
CA MET A 142 1.32 -3.64 8.55
C MET A 142 2.06 -4.34 7.40
N ALA A 143 2.58 -3.58 6.43
CA ALA A 143 3.34 -4.12 5.31
C ALA A 143 4.83 -4.33 5.62
N ASP A 144 5.39 -3.69 6.66
CA ASP A 144 6.81 -3.76 7.01
C ASP A 144 7.34 -5.19 7.24
N PRO A 145 6.60 -6.10 7.93
CA PRO A 145 7.03 -7.49 8.09
C PRO A 145 7.28 -8.25 6.78
N PHE A 146 6.71 -7.78 5.66
CA PHE A 146 6.79 -8.45 4.36
C PHE A 146 7.97 -8.00 3.51
N THR A 147 8.74 -7.00 3.97
CA THR A 147 9.94 -6.51 3.25
C THR A 147 11.16 -6.37 4.13
N LYS A 148 11.00 -6.21 5.45
CA LYS A 148 12.10 -5.99 6.39
C LYS A 148 12.21 -7.16 7.37
N ALA A 149 13.44 -7.51 7.74
CA ALA A 149 13.70 -8.34 8.91
C ALA A 149 13.41 -7.51 10.17
N LEU A 150 12.24 -7.70 10.77
CA LEU A 150 11.82 -6.97 11.97
C LEU A 150 12.33 -7.64 13.25
N THR A 151 12.47 -6.85 14.31
CA THR A 151 12.68 -7.39 15.66
C THR A 151 11.42 -8.13 16.12
N ALA A 152 11.59 -9.19 16.93
CA ALA A 152 10.49 -10.03 17.38
C ALA A 152 9.33 -9.23 18.00
N LYS A 153 9.63 -8.20 18.79
CA LYS A 153 8.63 -7.34 19.43
C LYS A 153 7.73 -6.59 18.43
N VAL A 154 8.32 -6.08 17.34
CA VAL A 154 7.58 -5.36 16.29
C VAL A 154 6.78 -6.34 15.44
N PHE A 155 7.38 -7.49 15.13
CA PHE A 155 6.71 -8.57 14.40
C PHE A 155 5.44 -9.08 15.13
N GLU A 156 5.53 -9.37 16.44
CA GLU A 156 4.39 -9.80 17.26
C GLU A 156 3.26 -8.75 17.31
N SER A 157 3.61 -7.46 17.40
CA SER A 157 2.63 -6.38 17.37
C SER A 157 1.87 -6.34 16.03
N HIS A 158 2.55 -6.59 14.91
CA HIS A 158 1.90 -6.68 13.60
C HIS A 158 1.05 -7.95 13.44
N LEU A 159 1.47 -9.09 13.99
CA LEU A 159 0.69 -10.33 13.96
C LEU A 159 -0.68 -10.15 14.63
N HIS A 160 -0.73 -9.48 15.78
CA HIS A 160 -1.98 -9.17 16.47
C HIS A 160 -2.89 -8.25 15.62
N GLY A 161 -2.31 -7.35 14.82
CA GLY A 161 -3.06 -6.49 13.88
C GLY A 161 -3.51 -7.19 12.59
N LEU A 162 -2.88 -8.32 12.23
CA LEU A 162 -3.14 -9.07 11.01
C LEU A 162 -4.15 -10.21 11.20
N GLY A 163 -4.38 -10.67 12.44
CA GLY A 163 -5.35 -11.71 12.77
C GLY A 163 -6.82 -11.22 12.79
N PRO A 164 -7.81 -12.12 12.73
CA PRO A 164 -9.19 -11.77 13.04
C PRO A 164 -9.27 -11.28 14.48
N ARG A 165 -9.84 -10.08 14.69
CA ARG A 165 -10.08 -9.55 16.05
C ARG A 165 -11.28 -10.29 16.65
N GLY A 166 -11.02 -11.16 17.62
CA GLY A 166 -12.05 -11.81 18.44
C GLY A 166 -12.23 -13.30 18.16
N LEU A 167 -11.65 -14.10 19.06
CA LEU A 167 -12.33 -15.24 19.70
C LEU A 167 -12.35 -14.96 21.20
#